data_AF-A0A975D3M8-F1
#
_entry.id   AF-A0A975D3M8-F1
#
_cell.length_a   1.000
_cell.length_b   1.000
_cell.length_c   1.000
_cell.angle_alpha   90.00
_cell.angle_beta   90.00
_cell.angle_gamma   90.00
#
_symmetry.space_group_name_H-M   'P 1'
#
loop_
_entity.id
_entity.type
_entity.pdbx_description
1 polymer ?
#
loop_
_entity_poly.entity_id
_entity_poly.type
_entity_poly.pdbx_seq_one_letter_code
_entity_poly.pdbx_strand_id
1 'polypeptide(L)'
;MASEPVRTLAARLLGKQHLDPGEAHVLAKILARQPISRDAGDVADMHATFGDRLADRVAAVGGSWAFIIGFSLVLLAWMLLNSDVLTHWGLAFDPYPFIFLNLLLSTLAAIQAPVIMMSQNRQAAKDRLAASLDYEVNLRAELEILRLHEKLDQAITERLDRIIATVCVERNEA
;
A
#
# COMPACT_ATOMS: atom_id res chain seq x y z
N MET A 1 -26.87 -0.09 -0.40
CA MET A 1 -27.86 0.71 -1.15
C MET A 1 -27.41 2.17 -1.10
N ALA A 2 -26.89 2.72 -2.19
CA ALA A 2 -26.44 4.11 -2.25
C ALA A 2 -27.65 5.07 -2.22
N SER A 3 -27.54 6.18 -1.47
CA SER A 3 -28.58 7.20 -1.35
C SER A 3 -28.80 7.93 -2.69
N GLU A 4 -30.04 8.37 -2.98
CA GLU A 4 -30.39 9.11 -4.22
C GLU A 4 -29.38 10.20 -4.65
N PRO A 5 -28.86 11.07 -3.76
CA PRO A 5 -27.89 12.10 -4.14
C PRO A 5 -26.57 11.54 -4.69
N VAL A 6 -26.15 10.35 -4.24
CA VAL A 6 -24.93 9.68 -4.75
C VAL A 6 -25.16 9.22 -6.19
N ARG A 7 -26.34 8.66 -6.50
CA ARG A 7 -26.68 8.21 -7.86
C ARG A 7 -26.82 9.37 -8.83
N THR A 8 -27.43 10.48 -8.41
CA THR A 8 -27.55 11.67 -9.27
C THR A 8 -26.21 12.31 -9.55
N LEU A 9 -25.33 12.41 -8.54
CA LEU A 9 -24.01 12.98 -8.71
C LEU A 9 -23.12 12.10 -9.60
N ALA A 10 -23.21 10.78 -9.46
CA ALA A 10 -22.47 9.85 -10.30
C ALA A 10 -22.94 9.86 -11.76
N ALA A 11 -24.26 9.94 -12.00
CA ALA A 11 -24.79 10.07 -13.36
C ALA A 11 -24.34 11.39 -14.03
N ARG A 12 -24.18 12.47 -13.24
CA ARG A 12 -23.80 13.79 -13.73
C ARG A 12 -22.29 13.94 -13.99
N LEU A 13 -21.45 13.38 -13.11
CA LEU A 13 -20.00 13.58 -13.18
C LEU A 13 -19.25 12.42 -13.85
N LEU A 14 -19.70 11.17 -13.65
CA LEU A 14 -19.04 9.98 -14.18
C LEU A 14 -19.78 9.36 -15.36
N GLY A 15 -20.99 9.82 -15.68
CA GLY A 15 -21.81 9.28 -16.77
C GLY A 15 -22.26 7.81 -16.58
N LYS A 16 -22.02 7.22 -15.41
CA LYS A 16 -22.34 5.81 -15.10
C LYS A 16 -23.62 5.70 -14.27
N GLN A 17 -24.49 4.76 -14.63
CA GLN A 17 -25.71 4.44 -13.87
C GLN A 17 -25.49 3.38 -12.77
N HIS A 18 -24.44 2.56 -12.91
CA HIS A 18 -24.05 1.54 -11.94
C HIS A 18 -22.69 1.92 -11.36
N LEU A 19 -22.64 2.10 -10.04
CA LEU A 19 -21.41 2.43 -9.31
C LEU A 19 -20.85 1.16 -8.72
N ASP A 20 -19.53 1.01 -8.84
CA ASP A 20 -18.81 0.03 -8.06
C ASP A 20 -18.92 0.36 -6.55
N PRO A 21 -18.89 -0.63 -5.62
CA PRO A 21 -18.98 -0.36 -4.19
C PRO A 21 -17.91 0.63 -3.70
N GLY A 22 -16.74 0.65 -4.32
CA GLY A 22 -15.69 1.64 -4.07
C GLY A 22 -16.12 3.06 -4.46
N GLU A 23 -16.57 3.26 -5.70
CA GLU A 23 -17.00 4.57 -6.22
C GLU A 23 -18.13 5.18 -5.37
N ALA A 24 -19.10 4.37 -4.94
CA ALA A 24 -20.22 4.82 -4.12
C ALA A 24 -19.77 5.30 -2.72
N HIS A 25 -18.75 4.65 -2.15
CA HIS A 25 -18.19 5.01 -0.85
C HIS A 25 -17.44 6.34 -0.89
N VAL A 26 -16.66 6.58 -1.95
CA VAL A 26 -15.95 7.85 -2.17
C VAL A 26 -16.92 9.01 -2.32
N LEU A 27 -17.94 8.86 -3.16
CA LEU A 27 -18.97 9.89 -3.33
C LEU A 27 -19.68 10.21 -2.01
N ALA A 28 -20.02 9.18 -1.23
CA ALA A 28 -20.67 9.37 0.07
C ALA A 28 -19.79 10.15 1.06
N LYS A 29 -18.49 9.86 1.14
CA LYS A 29 -17.55 10.61 1.99
C LYS A 29 -17.32 12.05 1.53
N ILE A 30 -17.26 12.29 0.22
CA ILE A 30 -17.16 13.65 -0.36
C ILE A 30 -18.40 14.46 0.03
N LEU A 31 -19.60 13.88 -0.10
CA LEU A 31 -20.86 14.48 0.37
C LEU A 31 -20.84 14.78 1.88
N ALA A 32 -20.19 13.92 2.66
CA ALA A 32 -20.05 14.09 4.11
C ALA A 32 -18.96 15.10 4.56
N ARG A 33 -18.20 15.71 3.63
CA ARG A 33 -17.11 16.68 3.93
C ARG A 33 -16.07 16.18 4.95
N GLN A 34 -15.87 14.86 5.09
CA GLN A 34 -14.87 14.34 6.03
C GLN A 34 -13.45 14.43 5.44
N PRO A 35 -12.44 14.82 6.24
CA PRO A 35 -11.06 14.78 5.82
C PRO A 35 -10.59 13.32 5.71
N ILE A 36 -10.19 12.90 4.51
CA ILE A 36 -9.74 11.54 4.18
C ILE A 36 -8.19 11.50 4.14
N SER A 37 -7.54 12.28 4.99
CA SER A 37 -6.10 12.11 5.22
C SER A 37 -5.96 11.12 6.37
N ARG A 38 -6.22 9.84 6.08
CA ARG A 38 -5.75 8.75 6.94
C ARG A 38 -4.62 8.08 6.18
N ASP A 39 -3.44 8.08 6.77
CA ASP A 39 -2.31 7.34 6.24
C ASP A 39 -2.70 5.85 6.18
N ALA A 40 -2.46 5.22 5.04
CA ALA A 40 -2.67 3.79 4.84
C ALA A 40 -1.89 2.97 5.88
N GLY A 41 -0.73 3.48 6.29
CA GLY A 41 0.11 2.89 7.33
C GLY A 41 -0.59 2.84 8.68
N ASP A 42 -1.21 3.96 9.11
CA ASP A 42 -1.87 4.05 10.41
C ASP A 42 -3.08 3.11 10.52
N VAL A 43 -3.88 2.98 9.46
CA VAL A 43 -5.05 2.08 9.47
C VAL A 43 -4.63 0.61 9.50
N ALA A 44 -3.56 0.25 8.78
CA ALA A 44 -3.02 -1.11 8.79
C ALA A 44 -2.37 -1.47 10.14
N ASP A 45 -1.65 -0.53 10.75
CA ASP A 45 -0.97 -0.75 12.02
C ASP A 45 -1.94 -0.75 13.22
N MET A 46 -3.08 -0.04 13.14
CA MET A 46 -4.15 -0.10 14.14
C MET A 46 -4.76 -1.50 14.31
N HIS A 47 -4.68 -2.36 13.29
CA HIS A 47 -5.20 -3.73 13.32
C HIS A 47 -4.10 -4.80 13.47
N ALA A 48 -2.83 -4.41 13.63
CA ALA A 48 -1.73 -5.34 13.72
C ALA A 48 -1.73 -6.10 15.06
N THR A 49 -1.69 -7.43 15.01
CA THR A 49 -1.57 -8.27 16.21
C THR A 49 -0.12 -8.34 16.71
N PHE A 50 0.09 -8.85 17.92
CA PHE A 50 1.45 -9.05 18.47
C PHE A 50 2.31 -9.95 17.57
N GLY A 51 1.71 -10.99 16.97
CA GLY A 51 2.39 -11.89 16.02
C GLY A 51 2.83 -11.16 14.76
N ASP A 52 1.98 -10.28 14.23
CA ASP A 52 2.31 -9.47 13.04
C ASP A 52 3.51 -8.53 13.30
N ARG A 53 3.57 -7.91 14.48
CA ARG A 53 4.68 -7.03 14.87
C ARG A 53 5.98 -7.80 15.09
N LEU A 54 5.90 -9.04 15.59
CA LEU A 54 7.06 -9.90 15.74
C LEU A 54 7.57 -10.39 14.39
N ALA A 55 6.67 -10.83 13.50
CA ALA A 55 7.01 -11.26 12.16
C ALA A 55 7.70 -10.15 11.35
N ASP A 56 7.21 -8.90 11.44
CA ASP A 56 7.84 -7.75 10.80
C ASP A 56 9.27 -7.51 11.27
N ARG A 57 9.51 -7.59 12.58
CA ARG A 57 10.85 -7.42 13.13
C ARG A 57 11.77 -8.55 12.69
N VAL A 58 11.27 -9.79 12.69
CA VAL A 58 12.03 -10.96 12.22
C VAL A 58 12.35 -10.84 10.74
N ALA A 59 11.40 -10.39 9.91
CA ALA A 59 11.61 -10.16 8.48
C ALA A 59 12.61 -9.02 8.22
N ALA A 60 12.51 -7.91 8.95
CA ALA A 60 13.43 -6.78 8.82
C ALA A 60 14.86 -7.13 9.24
N VAL A 61 15.04 -7.95 10.28
CA VAL A 61 16.36 -8.41 10.74
C VAL A 61 16.90 -9.51 9.83
N GLY A 62 16.06 -10.48 9.45
CA GLY A 62 16.44 -11.60 8.59
C GLY A 62 16.74 -11.22 7.13
N GLY A 63 16.20 -10.10 6.65
CA GLY A 63 16.44 -9.57 5.29
C GLY A 63 17.69 -8.69 5.17
N SER A 64 18.42 -8.43 6.26
CA SER A 64 19.60 -7.55 6.23
C SER A 64 20.85 -8.30 5.75
N TRP A 65 21.64 -7.63 4.90
CA TRP A 65 22.96 -8.12 4.48
C TRP A 65 23.91 -8.40 5.66
N ALA A 66 23.83 -7.61 6.73
CA ALA A 66 24.64 -7.81 7.93
C ALA A 66 24.28 -9.12 8.65
N PHE A 67 23.00 -9.51 8.64
CA PHE A 67 22.53 -10.76 9.24
C PHE A 67 23.06 -11.97 8.46
N ILE A 68 23.00 -11.93 7.13
CA ILE A 68 23.52 -13.00 6.25
C ILE A 68 25.02 -13.23 6.50
N ILE A 69 25.80 -12.15 6.55
CA ILE A 69 27.25 -12.22 6.80
C ILE A 69 27.52 -12.76 8.22
N GLY A 70 26.86 -12.22 9.24
CA GLY A 70 27.04 -12.67 10.63
C GLY A 70 26.66 -14.14 10.83
N PHE A 71 25.54 -14.57 10.27
CA PHE A 71 25.10 -15.97 10.30
C PHE A 71 26.12 -16.89 9.61
N SER A 72 26.64 -16.50 8.45
CA SER A 72 27.66 -17.25 7.72
C SER A 72 28.96 -17.39 8.53
N LEU A 73 29.39 -16.33 9.21
CA LEU A 73 30.57 -16.38 10.09
C LEU A 73 30.37 -17.32 11.28
N VAL A 74 29.19 -17.32 11.91
CA VAL A 74 28.87 -18.24 13.01
C VAL A 74 28.89 -19.70 12.53
N LEU A 75 28.34 -19.99 11.34
CA LEU A 75 28.40 -21.33 10.76
C LEU A 75 29.85 -21.76 10.48
N LEU A 76 30.66 -20.88 9.90
CA LEU A 76 32.08 -21.15 9.65
C LEU A 76 32.86 -21.37 10.94
N ALA A 77 32.61 -20.55 11.96
CA ALA A 77 33.21 -20.72 13.28
C ALA A 77 32.82 -22.06 13.92
N TRP A 78 31.55 -22.47 13.83
CA TRP A 78 31.08 -23.75 14.33
C TRP A 78 31.75 -24.93 13.63
N MET A 79 31.84 -24.86 12.30
CA MET A 79 32.52 -25.89 11.51
C MET A 79 34.00 -26.00 11.87
N LEU A 80 34.73 -24.87 11.95
CA LEU A 80 36.15 -24.83 12.32
C LEU A 80 36.40 -25.32 13.76
N LEU A 81 35.56 -24.93 14.71
CA LEU A 81 35.69 -25.35 16.10
C LEU A 81 35.49 -26.85 16.24
N ASN A 82 34.47 -27.43 15.60
CA ASN A 82 34.22 -28.87 15.65
C ASN A 82 35.25 -29.69 14.85
N SER A 83 35.70 -29.20 13.69
CA SER A 83 36.63 -29.94 12.83
C SER A 83 38.08 -29.87 13.30
N ASP A 84 38.59 -28.69 13.68
CA ASP A 84 40.01 -28.47 13.95
C ASP A 84 40.34 -28.58 15.44
N VAL A 85 39.55 -27.92 16.31
CA VAL A 85 39.84 -27.82 17.74
C VAL A 85 39.33 -29.05 18.50
N LEU A 86 38.06 -29.40 18.31
CA LEU A 86 37.40 -30.43 19.11
C LEU A 86 37.76 -31.86 18.68
N THR A 87 38.07 -32.06 17.39
CA THR A 87 38.60 -33.34 16.89
C THR A 87 40.03 -33.58 17.37
N HIS A 88 40.88 -32.55 17.44
CA HIS A 88 42.23 -32.68 18.03
C HIS A 88 42.19 -33.09 19.51
N TRP A 89 41.14 -32.70 20.25
CA TRP A 89 40.98 -32.95 21.68
C TRP A 89 40.13 -34.20 21.99
N GLY A 90 39.68 -34.95 20.96
CA GLY A 90 38.90 -36.18 21.13
C GLY A 90 37.47 -35.98 21.67
N LEU A 91 36.97 -34.75 21.66
CA LEU A 91 35.67 -34.34 22.21
C LEU A 91 34.72 -33.82 21.13
N ALA A 92 34.90 -34.25 19.87
CA ALA A 92 34.12 -33.77 18.73
C ALA A 92 32.62 -34.03 18.93
N PHE A 93 31.88 -32.95 19.16
CA PHE A 93 30.44 -32.94 19.43
C PHE A 93 29.63 -33.12 18.15
N ASP A 94 30.06 -32.49 17.05
CA ASP A 94 29.47 -32.64 15.71
C ASP A 94 30.57 -32.86 14.65
N PRO A 95 31.14 -34.07 14.53
CA PRO A 95 32.16 -34.38 13.54
C PRO A 95 31.63 -34.25 12.11
N TYR A 96 32.51 -34.00 11.14
CA TYR A 96 32.15 -34.06 9.72
C TYR A 96 31.50 -35.42 9.42
N PRO A 97 30.25 -35.48 8.89
CA PRO A 97 29.58 -34.51 8.02
C PRO A 97 28.55 -33.53 8.67
N PHE A 98 28.70 -33.18 9.95
CA PHE A 98 27.89 -32.18 10.68
C PHE A 98 26.37 -32.47 10.69
N ILE A 99 25.98 -33.61 11.27
CA ILE A 99 24.58 -34.06 11.28
C ILE A 99 23.71 -33.11 12.12
N PHE A 100 24.23 -32.62 13.24
CA PHE A 100 23.46 -31.73 14.12
C PHE A 100 23.22 -30.38 13.45
N LEU A 101 24.25 -29.80 12.83
CA LEU A 101 24.14 -28.56 12.06
C LEU A 101 23.12 -28.70 10.92
N ASN A 102 23.16 -29.82 10.19
CA ASN A 102 22.21 -30.09 9.12
C ASN A 102 20.76 -30.16 9.61
N LEU A 103 20.53 -30.85 10.74
CA LEU A 103 19.20 -30.95 11.33
C LEU A 103 18.67 -29.57 11.76
N LEU A 104 19.53 -28.76 12.38
CA LEU A 104 19.18 -27.41 12.82
C LEU A 104 18.84 -26.50 11.63
N LEU A 105 19.68 -26.49 10.60
CA LEU A 105 19.46 -25.71 9.38
C LEU A 105 18.19 -26.14 8.64
N SER A 106 17.93 -27.45 8.55
CA SER A 106 16.72 -27.97 7.92
C SER A 106 15.45 -27.51 8.66
N THR A 107 15.48 -27.55 9.99
CA THR A 107 14.36 -27.09 10.83
C THR A 107 14.16 -25.58 10.72
N LEU A 108 15.26 -24.82 10.69
CA LEU A 108 15.23 -23.36 10.51
C LEU A 108 14.60 -22.99 9.15
N ALA A 109 15.04 -23.65 8.07
CA ALA A 109 14.50 -23.44 6.73
C ALA A 109 13.00 -23.81 6.63
N ALA A 110 12.58 -24.89 7.29
CA ALA A 110 11.17 -25.32 7.31
C ALA A 110 10.26 -24.27 7.97
N ILE A 111 10.72 -23.62 9.04
CA ILE A 111 9.96 -22.53 9.71
C ILE A 111 10.06 -21.23 8.90
N GLN A 112 11.15 -21.01 8.18
CA GLN A 112 11.39 -19.79 7.42
C GLN A 112 10.36 -19.57 6.30
N ALA A 113 9.97 -20.61 5.55
CA ALA A 113 9.05 -20.47 4.43
C ALA A 113 7.65 -19.94 4.84
N PRO A 114 6.97 -20.49 5.87
CA PRO A 114 5.73 -19.92 6.39
C PRO A 114 5.88 -18.48 6.92
N VAL A 115 6.97 -18.17 7.62
CA VAL A 115 7.22 -16.82 8.14
C VAL A 115 7.38 -15.81 7.00
N ILE A 116 8.12 -16.16 5.95
CA ILE A 116 8.23 -15.37 4.73
C ILE A 116 6.85 -15.19 4.10
N MET A 117 6.07 -16.27 3.95
CA MET A 117 4.72 -16.21 3.36
C MET A 117 3.76 -15.34 4.18
N MET A 118 3.83 -15.39 5.52
CA MET A 118 3.04 -14.52 6.40
C MET A 118 3.44 -13.05 6.25
N SER A 119 4.75 -12.76 6.21
CA SER A 119 5.26 -11.40 5.97
C SER A 119 4.85 -10.88 4.60
N GLN A 120 4.90 -11.72 3.56
CA GLN A 120 4.45 -11.38 2.21
C GLN A 120 2.94 -11.13 2.14
N ASN A 121 2.14 -12.00 2.75
CA ASN A 121 0.68 -11.83 2.79
C ASN A 121 0.29 -10.52 3.49
N ARG A 122 1.01 -10.16 4.55
CA ARG A 122 0.82 -8.89 5.25
C ARG A 122 1.23 -7.69 4.41
N GLN A 123 2.37 -7.75 3.73
CA GLN A 123 2.79 -6.68 2.82
C GLN A 123 1.79 -6.49 1.68
N ALA A 124 1.32 -7.57 1.06
CA ALA A 124 0.30 -7.53 0.01
C ALA A 124 -1.03 -6.93 0.49
N ALA A 125 -1.42 -7.16 1.75
CA ALA A 125 -2.60 -6.53 2.35
C ALA A 125 -2.42 -5.01 2.52
N LYS A 126 -1.24 -4.57 2.96
CA LYS A 126 -0.87 -3.14 3.06
C LYS A 126 -0.86 -2.47 1.68
N ASP A 127 -0.22 -3.11 0.70
CA ASP A 127 -0.14 -2.60 -0.67
C ASP A 127 -1.53 -2.48 -1.31
N ARG A 128 -2.42 -3.45 -1.08
CA ARG A 128 -3.82 -3.38 -1.55
C ARG A 128 -4.61 -2.24 -0.91
N LEU A 129 -4.38 -1.95 0.37
CA LEU A 129 -5.01 -0.83 1.05
C LEU A 129 -4.48 0.52 0.55
N ALA A 130 -3.17 0.63 0.34
CA ALA A 130 -2.57 1.82 -0.24
C ALA A 130 -3.14 2.09 -1.64
N ALA A 131 -3.21 1.06 -2.49
CA ALA A 131 -3.78 1.17 -3.83
C ALA A 131 -5.26 1.61 -3.83
N SER A 132 -6.07 1.16 -2.86
CA SER A 132 -7.47 1.57 -2.77
C SER A 132 -7.63 3.03 -2.31
N LEU A 133 -6.76 3.50 -1.42
CA LEU A 133 -6.73 4.91 -0.99
C LEU A 133 -6.23 5.82 -2.12
N ASP A 134 -5.19 5.42 -2.84
CA ASP A 134 -4.68 6.15 -4.00
C ASP A 134 -5.76 6.28 -5.09
N TYR A 135 -6.52 5.20 -5.32
CA TYR A 135 -7.67 5.23 -6.24
C TYR A 135 -8.75 6.23 -5.78
N GLU A 136 -9.10 6.24 -4.49
CA GLU A 136 -10.07 7.19 -3.91
C GLU A 136 -9.59 8.65 -4.06
N VAL A 137 -8.31 8.93 -3.85
CA VAL A 137 -7.71 10.25 -4.05
C VAL A 137 -7.73 10.66 -5.52
N ASN A 138 -7.33 9.77 -6.43
CA ASN A 138 -7.30 10.07 -7.86
C ASN A 138 -8.70 10.34 -8.42
N LEU A 139 -9.69 9.53 -8.03
CA LEU A 139 -11.09 9.76 -8.42
C LEU A 139 -11.60 11.11 -7.92
N ARG A 140 -11.25 11.50 -6.70
CA ARG A 140 -11.61 12.82 -6.17
C ARG A 140 -10.98 13.96 -6.96
N ALA A 141 -9.70 13.84 -7.31
CA ALA A 141 -9.00 14.84 -8.12
C ALA A 141 -9.66 14.99 -9.50
N GLU A 142 -10.03 13.89 -10.15
CA GLU A 142 -10.77 13.89 -11.40
C GLU A 142 -12.11 14.64 -11.29
N LEU A 143 -12.90 14.35 -10.26
CA LEU A 143 -14.18 15.05 -10.01
C LEU A 143 -14.00 16.55 -9.73
N GLU A 144 -12.93 16.93 -9.02
CA GLU A 144 -12.62 18.32 -8.73
C GLU A 144 -12.20 19.07 -10.01
N ILE A 145 -11.43 18.43 -10.89
CA ILE A 145 -11.09 18.97 -12.22
C ILE A 145 -12.34 19.15 -13.08
N LEU A 146 -13.22 18.14 -13.15
CA LEU A 146 -14.48 18.24 -13.89
C LEU A 146 -15.35 19.40 -13.39
N ARG A 147 -15.45 19.56 -12.07
CA ARG A 147 -16.19 20.67 -11.46
C ARG A 147 -15.56 22.03 -11.76
N LEU A 148 -14.23 22.11 -11.81
CA LEU A 148 -13.53 23.33 -12.23
C LEU A 148 -13.77 23.63 -13.71
N HIS A 149 -13.80 22.60 -14.57
CA HIS A 149 -14.12 22.73 -15.98
C HIS A 149 -15.53 23.30 -16.21
N GLU A 150 -16.54 22.75 -15.54
CA GLU A 150 -17.92 23.28 -15.62
C GLU A 150 -18.00 24.76 -15.20
N LYS A 151 -17.30 25.14 -14.13
CA LYS A 151 -17.26 26.54 -13.68
C LYS A 151 -16.56 27.44 -14.69
N LEU A 152 -15.49 26.95 -15.32
CA LEU A 152 -14.77 27.69 -16.33
C LEU A 152 -15.63 27.91 -17.58
N ASP A 153 -16.33 26.87 -18.04
CA ASP A 153 -17.24 26.96 -19.19
C ASP A 153 -18.39 27.95 -18.94
N GLN A 154 -18.97 27.94 -17.73
CA GLN A 154 -19.97 28.92 -17.31
C GLN A 154 -19.42 30.34 -17.36
N ALA A 155 -18.24 30.57 -16.78
CA ALA A 155 -17.62 31.89 -16.75
C ALA A 155 -17.22 32.40 -18.15
N ILE A 156 -16.77 31.50 -19.04
CA ILE A 156 -16.46 31.81 -20.44
C ILE A 156 -17.73 32.19 -21.18
N THR A 157 -18.79 31.39 -21.06
CA THR A 157 -20.08 31.65 -21.71
C THR A 157 -20.66 33.01 -21.29
N GLU A 158 -20.67 33.29 -19.98
CA GLU A 158 -21.13 34.58 -19.45
C GLU A 158 -20.30 35.79 -19.94
N ARG A 159 -19.00 35.60 -20.21
CA ARG A 159 -18.17 36.66 -20.79
C ARG A 159 -18.44 36.83 -22.28
N LEU A 160 -18.60 35.74 -23.02
CA LEU A 160 -18.93 35.78 -24.44
C LEU A 160 -20.28 36.48 -24.67
N ASP A 161 -21.31 36.14 -23.90
CA ASP A 161 -22.63 36.78 -23.99
C ASP A 161 -22.57 38.28 -23.72
N ARG A 162 -21.75 38.72 -22.74
CA ARG A 162 -21.54 40.15 -22.46
C ARG A 162 -20.84 40.88 -23.62
N ILE A 163 -19.83 40.27 -24.23
CA ILE A 163 -19.12 40.87 -25.38
C ILE A 163 -20.07 40.99 -26.58
N ILE A 164 -20.82 39.92 -26.88
CA ILE A 164 -21.81 39.92 -27.97
C ILE A 164 -22.87 41.01 -27.72
N ALA A 165 -23.38 41.13 -26.50
CA ALA A 165 -24.34 42.18 -26.15
C ALA A 165 -23.76 43.59 -26.38
N THR A 166 -22.50 43.81 -26.01
CA THR A 166 -21.83 45.11 -26.19
C THR A 166 -21.65 45.45 -27.68
N VAL A 167 -21.16 44.48 -28.48
CA VAL A 167 -20.97 44.67 -29.93
C VAL A 167 -22.30 44.88 -30.66
N CYS A 168 -23.37 44.20 -30.26
CA CYS A 168 -24.70 44.40 -30.84
C CYS A 168 -25.26 45.79 -30.55
N VAL A 169 -24.99 46.37 -29.37
CA VAL A 169 -25.37 47.74 -29.03
C VAL A 169 -24.59 48.73 -29.90
N GLU A 170 -23.27 48.61 -29.97
CA GLU A 170 -22.42 49.50 -30.80
C GLU A 170 -22.83 49.47 -32.29
N ARG A 171 -23.19 48.30 -32.82
CA ARG A 171 -23.64 48.17 -34.21
C ARG A 171 -25.01 48.80 -34.48
N ASN A 172 -25.86 48.94 -33.47
CA ASN A 172 -27.20 49.50 -33.62
C ASN A 172 -27.22 51.04 -33.46
N GLU A 173 -26.13 51.62 -32.94
CA GLU A 173 -25.92 53.06 -32.80
C GLU A 173 -25.16 53.68 -34.00
N ALA A 174 -24.60 52.85 -34.88
CA ALA A 174 -23.89 53.24 -36.11
C ALA A 174 -24.77 53.10 -37.36
#